data_AF-A0A8S3XUQ7-F1
#
_entry.id   AF-A0A8S3XUQ7-F1
#
_cell.length_a   1.000
_cell.length_b   1.000
_cell.length_c   1.000
_cell.angle_alpha   90.00
_cell.angle_beta   90.00
_cell.angle_gamma   90.00
#
_symmetry.space_group_name_H-M   'P 1'
#
loop_
_entity.id
_entity.type
_entity.pdbx_description
1 polymer ?
#
loop_
_entity_poly.entity_id
_entity_poly.type
_entity_poly.pdbx_seq_one_letter_code
_entity_poly.pdbx_strand_id
1 'polypeptide(L)'
;MLEQLVYESDRVRLSRNATKTKVMTNVYKTPITVNGTKIEYVNEYTYLGQIVSPNDLTTKEINNQSTVSMEKTSVPKRNCQKPTSTTLS
;
A
#
# COMPACT_ATOMS: atom_id res chain seq x y z
N MET A 1 -3.61 7.62 23.82
CA MET A 1 -3.52 6.22 23.32
C MET A 1 -2.13 5.86 22.77
N LEU A 2 -1.65 6.43 21.65
CA LEU A 2 -0.39 5.99 21.04
C LEU A 2 0.85 6.25 21.92
N GLU A 3 0.88 7.40 22.60
CA GLU A 3 1.90 7.77 23.59
C GLU A 3 1.85 6.87 24.84
N GLN A 4 0.65 6.60 25.37
CA GLN A 4 0.47 5.68 26.50
C GLN A 4 1.00 4.28 26.16
N LEU A 5 0.75 3.78 24.94
CA LEU A 5 1.32 2.50 24.51
C LEU A 5 2.85 2.55 24.44
N VAL A 6 3.46 3.69 24.06
CA VAL A 6 4.93 3.83 24.10
C VAL A 6 5.42 3.78 25.54
N TYR A 7 4.82 4.58 26.40
CA TYR A 7 5.16 4.64 27.81
C TYR A 7 5.10 3.27 28.49
N GLU A 8 3.99 2.52 28.31
CA GLU A 8 3.85 1.18 28.89
C GLU A 8 4.77 0.14 28.23
N SER A 9 5.05 0.26 26.93
CA SER A 9 6.02 -0.64 26.25
C SER A 9 7.43 -0.42 26.77
N ASP A 10 7.83 0.84 26.96
CA ASP A 10 9.17 1.19 27.45
C ASP A 10 9.40 0.67 28.87
N ARG A 11 8.35 0.67 29.73
CA ARG A 11 8.42 0.09 31.09
C ARG A 11 8.77 -1.39 31.10
N VAL A 12 8.34 -2.14 30.09
CA VAL A 12 8.69 -3.56 29.91
C VAL A 12 9.85 -3.77 28.93
N ARG A 13 10.58 -2.69 28.58
CA ARG A 13 11.75 -2.68 27.68
C ARG A 13 11.45 -3.12 26.24
N LEU A 14 10.21 -2.92 25.80
CA LEU A 14 9.81 -3.08 24.41
C LEU A 14 9.92 -1.74 23.68
N SER A 15 10.66 -1.72 22.58
CA SER A 15 10.81 -0.53 21.74
C SER A 15 9.94 -0.62 20.49
N ARG A 16 9.29 0.48 20.13
CA ARG A 16 8.53 0.60 18.89
C ARG A 16 9.40 1.18 17.78
N ASN A 17 9.33 0.61 16.58
CA ASN A 17 9.96 1.21 15.40
C ASN A 17 9.08 2.36 14.86
N ALA A 18 9.47 3.60 15.16
CA ALA A 18 8.73 4.79 14.75
C ALA A 18 8.63 4.95 13.22
N THR A 19 9.68 4.59 12.47
CA THR A 19 9.71 4.68 11.00
C THR A 19 8.73 3.73 10.32
N LYS A 20 8.53 2.54 10.89
CA LYS A 20 7.58 1.55 10.37
C LYS A 20 6.16 1.75 10.89
N THR A 21 5.97 2.53 11.96
CA THR A 21 4.67 2.79 12.54
C THR A 21 3.94 3.87 11.75
N LYS A 22 2.74 3.55 11.26
CA LYS A 22 1.87 4.48 10.56
C LYS A 22 0.47 4.45 11.16
N VAL A 23 -0.27 5.56 11.04
CA VAL A 23 -1.60 5.72 11.63
C VAL A 23 -2.65 5.89 10.54
N MET A 24 -3.81 5.30 10.76
CA MET A 24 -5.01 5.43 9.94
C MET A 24 -6.16 5.78 10.87
N THR A 25 -7.07 6.64 10.41
CA THR A 25 -8.22 7.08 11.22
C THR A 25 -9.42 7.32 10.30
N ASN A 26 -10.61 7.04 10.81
CA ASN A 26 -11.88 7.28 10.11
C ASN A 26 -12.35 8.74 10.28
N VAL A 27 -11.64 9.53 11.08
CA VAL A 27 -12.01 10.92 11.44
C VAL A 27 -10.90 11.89 10.96
N TYR A 28 -10.83 13.09 11.54
CA TYR A 28 -9.83 14.09 11.20
C TYR A 28 -8.42 13.65 11.59
N LYS A 29 -7.44 14.05 10.77
CA LYS A 29 -6.02 13.79 11.01
C LYS A 29 -5.44 14.89 11.89
N THR A 30 -5.18 14.55 13.16
CA THR A 30 -4.46 15.44 14.08
C THR A 30 -2.98 15.09 14.10
N PRO A 31 -2.02 16.02 14.03
CA PRO A 31 -0.61 15.68 14.11
C PRO A 31 -0.28 14.89 15.39
N ILE A 32 0.33 13.71 15.24
CA ILE A 32 0.81 12.90 16.36
C ILE A 32 2.34 12.89 16.34
N THR A 33 2.93 13.26 17.46
CA THR A 33 4.39 13.24 17.65
C THR A 33 4.71 12.32 18.81
N VAL A 34 5.66 11.40 18.61
CA VAL A 34 6.12 10.47 19.64
C VAL A 34 7.63 10.53 19.68
N ASN A 35 8.18 10.81 20.86
CA ASN A 35 9.63 10.94 21.09
C ASN A 35 10.29 11.88 20.06
N GLY A 36 9.64 13.01 19.78
CA GLY A 36 10.09 14.00 18.79
C GLY A 36 9.92 13.60 17.32
N THR A 37 9.45 12.37 17.03
CA THR A 37 9.20 11.89 15.67
C THR A 37 7.74 12.03 15.31
N LYS A 38 7.45 12.73 14.20
CA LYS A 38 6.09 12.82 13.65
C LYS A 38 5.71 11.51 12.98
N ILE A 39 4.56 10.96 13.37
CA ILE A 39 4.04 9.72 12.79
C ILE A 39 3.24 10.03 11.52
N GLU A 40 3.47 9.25 10.47
CA GLU A 40 2.81 9.43 9.17
C GLU A 40 1.38 8.86 9.17
N TYR A 41 0.48 9.57 8.48
CA TYR A 41 -0.88 9.11 8.23
C TYR A 41 -0.98 8.38 6.90
N VAL A 42 -1.64 7.24 6.92
CA VAL A 42 -1.91 6.40 5.74
C VAL A 42 -3.41 6.33 5.50
N ASN A 43 -3.78 6.35 4.22
CA ASN A 43 -5.18 6.23 3.81
C ASN A 43 -5.59 4.77 3.61
N GLU A 44 -4.67 3.90 3.18
CA GLU A 44 -4.94 2.53 2.77
C GLU A 44 -3.79 1.61 3.19
N TYR A 45 -4.11 0.41 3.66
CA TYR A 45 -3.10 -0.61 3.94
C TYR A 45 -3.54 -1.97 3.42
N THR A 46 -2.57 -2.78 2.99
CA THR A 46 -2.83 -4.16 2.59
C THR A 46 -2.71 -5.08 3.79
N TYR A 47 -3.79 -5.77 4.11
CA TYR A 47 -3.85 -6.79 5.15
C TYR A 47 -4.25 -8.13 4.55
N LEU A 48 -3.35 -9.12 4.65
CA LEU A 48 -3.60 -10.47 4.15
C LEU A 48 -4.06 -10.52 2.67
N GLY A 49 -3.54 -9.60 1.84
CA GLY A 49 -3.89 -9.50 0.42
C GLY A 49 -5.14 -8.66 0.12
N GLN A 50 -5.86 -8.18 1.14
CA GLN A 50 -7.00 -7.29 0.99
C GLN A 50 -6.57 -5.84 1.26
N ILE A 51 -7.06 -4.90 0.47
CA ILE A 51 -6.88 -3.47 0.76
C ILE A 51 -7.93 -3.08 1.80
N VAL A 52 -7.48 -2.54 2.92
CA VAL A 52 -8.33 -1.95 3.95
C VAL A 52 -8.25 -0.44 3.83
N SER A 53 -9.41 0.20 3.76
CA SER A 53 -9.59 1.66 3.69
C SER A 53 -10.76 2.08 4.58
N PRO A 54 -10.72 3.23 5.27
CA PRO A 54 -11.84 3.72 6.06
C PRO A 54 -13.01 4.10 5.17
N ASN A 55 -12.66 4.62 3.99
CA ASN A 55 -13.58 5.12 2.99
C ASN A 55 -13.39 4.25 1.72
N ASP A 56 -14.48 3.75 1.17
CA ASP A 56 -14.53 3.07 -0.14
C ASP A 56 -13.82 1.70 -0.22
N LEU A 57 -14.03 0.84 0.78
CA LEU A 57 -13.53 -0.55 0.77
C LEU A 57 -14.00 -1.34 -0.47
N THR A 58 -15.31 -1.27 -0.77
CA THR A 58 -15.95 -2.03 -1.86
C THR A 58 -15.46 -1.59 -3.24
N THR A 59 -15.42 -0.28 -3.49
CA THR A 59 -15.00 0.28 -4.79
C THR A 59 -13.53 -0.06 -5.10
N LYS A 60 -12.67 -0.06 -4.07
CA LYS A 60 -11.24 -0.36 -4.22
C LYS A 60 -10.98 -1.84 -4.47
N GLU A 61 -11.71 -2.74 -3.80
CA GLU A 61 -11.57 -4.18 -4.02
C GLU A 61 -12.00 -4.58 -5.44
N ILE A 62 -13.11 -4.02 -5.95
CA ILE A 62 -13.59 -4.25 -7.32
C ILE A 62 -12.54 -3.83 -8.36
N ASN A 63 -11.91 -2.68 -8.17
CA ASN A 63 -10.85 -2.20 -9.06
C ASN A 63 -9.63 -3.12 -9.03
N ASN A 64 -9.21 -3.58 -7.85
CA ASN A 64 -8.09 -4.52 -7.72
C ASN A 64 -8.36 -5.89 -8.37
N GLN A 65 -9.57 -6.43 -8.23
CA GLN A 65 -9.93 -7.67 -8.91
C GLN A 65 -9.92 -7.48 -10.43
N SER A 66 -10.37 -6.33 -10.92
CA SER A 66 -10.37 -6.00 -12.34
C SER A 66 -8.95 -5.93 -12.91
N THR A 67 -8.00 -5.28 -12.22
CA THR A 67 -6.60 -5.21 -12.66
C THR A 67 -5.88 -6.56 -12.60
N VAL A 68 -6.06 -7.34 -11.53
CA VAL A 68 -5.52 -8.70 -11.41
C VAL A 68 -6.06 -9.61 -12.52
N SER A 69 -7.35 -9.46 -12.87
CA SER A 69 -7.97 -10.20 -13.96
C SER A 69 -7.38 -9.79 -15.31
N MET A 70 -7.20 -8.49 -15.57
CA MET A 70 -6.62 -7.97 -16.80
C MET A 70 -5.16 -8.42 -16.99
N GLU A 71 -4.37 -8.45 -15.92
CA GLU A 71 -2.97 -8.92 -15.95
C GLU A 71 -2.89 -10.42 -16.24
N LYS A 72 -3.74 -11.25 -15.60
CA LYS A 72 -3.81 -12.70 -15.87
C LYS A 72 -4.20 -13.01 -17.31
N THR A 73 -5.01 -12.17 -17.95
CA THR A 73 -5.41 -12.33 -19.36
C THR A 73 -4.43 -11.72 -20.37
N SER A 74 -3.33 -11.11 -19.92
CA SER A 74 -2.33 -10.58 -20.84
C SER A 74 -1.54 -11.73 -21.47
N VAL A 75 -2.00 -12.19 -22.64
CA VAL A 75 -1.21 -13.05 -23.53
C VAL A 75 0.09 -12.30 -23.86
N PRO A 76 1.28 -12.92 -23.73
CA PRO A 76 2.53 -12.29 -24.15
C PRO A 76 2.39 -11.91 -25.62
N LYS A 77 2.47 -10.61 -25.95
CA LYS A 77 2.49 -10.19 -27.36
C LYS A 77 3.72 -10.82 -28.01
N ARG A 78 3.52 -11.88 -28.80
CA ARG A 78 4.58 -12.44 -29.66
C ARG A 78 5.09 -11.31 -30.54
N ASN A 79 6.39 -11.03 -30.42
CA ASN A 79 7.07 -10.03 -31.23
C ASN A 79 7.14 -10.54 -32.68
N CYS A 80 6.16 -10.15 -33.51
CA CYS A 80 6.22 -10.40 -34.95
C CYS A 80 7.16 -9.38 -35.58
N GLN A 81 8.44 -9.73 -35.69
CA GLN A 81 9.35 -9.04 -36.60
C GLN A 81 8.86 -9.25 -38.03
N LYS A 82 8.47 -8.17 -38.70
CA LYS A 82 8.08 -8.21 -40.12
C LYS A 82 9.34 -8.54 -40.95
N PRO A 83 9.27 -9.50 -41.88
CA PRO A 83 10.39 -9.76 -42.78
C PRO A 83 10.60 -8.54 -43.69
N THR A 84 11.79 -7.96 -43.64
CA THR A 84 12.24 -6.94 -44.60
C THR A 84 12.41 -7.61 -45.96
N SER A 85 11.61 -7.21 -46.94
CA SER A 85 11.79 -7.61 -48.33
C SER A 85 13.05 -6.95 -48.89
N THR A 86 14.10 -7.73 -49.07
CA THR A 86 15.29 -7.32 -49.83
C THR A 86 14.95 -7.33 -51.33
N THR A 87 14.83 -6.14 -51.92
CA THR A 87 14.75 -5.98 -53.38
C THR A 87 16.17 -6.07 -53.94
N LEU A 88 16.41 -7.06 -54.80
CA LEU A 88 17.64 -7.19 -55.59
C LEU A 88 17.63 -6.13 -56.70
N SER A 89 18.72 -5.35 -56.80
CA SER A 89 19.10 -4.58 -58.00
C SER A 89 20.53 -4.94 -58.39
#